data_AF-A0AAU3PZ41-F1
#
_entry.id   AF-A0AAU3PZ41-F1
#
_cell.length_a   1.000
_cell.length_b   1.000
_cell.length_c   1.000
_cell.angle_alpha   90.00
_cell.angle_beta   90.00
_cell.angle_gamma   90.00
#
_symmetry.space_group_name_H-M   'P 1'
#
loop_
_entity.id
_entity.type
_entity.pdbx_description
1 polymer ?
#
loop_
_entity_poly.entity_id
_entity_poly.type
_entity_poly.pdbx_seq_one_letter_code
_entity_poly.pdbx_strand_id
1 'polypeptide(L)'
;MAALPTQPEMLRRASAELDHARNALSDGAAWLRSDWTPVGTVLPTGVGDACVTARDEIAAAKNALDRAKDALDRALDHYQPDIDAEPVDATR
;
A
#
# COMPACT_ATOMS: atom_id res chain seq x y z
N MET A 1 -20.60 -15.11 20.07
CA MET A 1 -20.38 -14.91 18.62
C MET A 1 -19.71 -13.57 18.45
N ALA A 2 -18.59 -13.48 17.73
CA ALA A 2 -17.97 -12.18 17.43
C ALA A 2 -18.89 -11.38 16.48
N ALA A 3 -19.03 -10.08 16.72
CA ALA A 3 -19.75 -9.21 15.79
C ALA A 3 -19.00 -9.15 14.44
N LEU A 4 -19.74 -9.08 13.34
CA LEU A 4 -19.15 -8.88 12.02
C LEU A 4 -18.63 -7.43 11.91
N PRO A 5 -17.51 -7.20 11.19
CA PRO A 5 -16.99 -5.86 10.98
C PRO A 5 -17.99 -5.03 10.15
N THR A 6 -18.03 -3.74 10.46
CA THR A 6 -18.79 -2.73 9.70
C THR A 6 -18.16 -2.47 8.34
N GLN A 7 -18.92 -1.89 7.41
CA GLN A 7 -18.39 -1.51 6.09
C GLN A 7 -17.21 -0.52 6.18
N PRO A 8 -17.24 0.54 7.01
CA PRO A 8 -16.07 1.42 7.20
C PRO A 8 -14.85 0.67 7.75
N GLU A 9 -15.03 -0.28 8.68
CA GLU A 9 -13.92 -1.09 9.19
C GLU A 9 -13.30 -1.97 8.10
N MET A 10 -14.13 -2.61 7.26
CA MET A 10 -13.65 -3.38 6.11
C MET A 10 -12.85 -2.51 5.12
N LEU A 11 -13.35 -1.32 4.79
CA LEU A 11 -12.68 -0.40 3.86
C LEU A 11 -11.37 0.13 4.43
N ARG A 12 -11.34 0.53 5.71
CA ARG A 12 -10.09 0.95 6.40
C ARG A 12 -9.07 -0.18 6.43
N ARG A 13 -9.51 -1.40 6.73
CA ARG A 13 -8.61 -2.55 6.75
C ARG A 13 -8.03 -2.80 5.37
N ALA A 14 -8.86 -2.78 4.32
CA ALA A 14 -8.39 -2.94 2.95
C ALA A 14 -7.40 -1.82 2.54
N SER A 15 -7.69 -0.55 2.86
CA SER A 15 -6.78 0.58 2.59
C SER A 15 -5.42 0.40 3.29
N ALA A 16 -5.42 -0.06 4.54
CA ALA A 16 -4.19 -0.36 5.28
C ALA A 16 -3.36 -1.51 4.67
N GLU A 17 -4.01 -2.58 4.17
CA GLU A 17 -3.30 -3.69 3.51
C GLU A 17 -2.70 -3.26 2.16
N LEU A 18 -3.37 -2.38 1.41
CA LEU A 18 -2.82 -1.80 0.18
C LEU A 18 -1.57 -0.94 0.47
N ASP A 19 -1.63 -0.15 1.53
CA ASP A 19 -0.48 0.65 1.96
C ASP A 19 0.70 -0.23 2.40
N HIS A 20 0.41 -1.31 3.15
CA HIS A 20 1.41 -2.30 3.53
C HIS A 20 2.07 -2.95 2.31
N ALA A 21 1.28 -3.40 1.33
CA ALA A 21 1.79 -3.99 0.09
C ALA A 21 2.68 -3.00 -0.69
N ARG A 22 2.28 -1.73 -0.76
CA ARG A 22 3.06 -0.67 -1.41
C ARG A 22 4.41 -0.43 -0.74
N ASN A 23 4.44 -0.47 0.60
CA ASN A 23 5.66 -0.31 1.37
C ASN A 23 6.60 -1.51 1.16
N ALA A 24 6.08 -2.74 1.19
CA ALA A 24 6.86 -3.95 0.90
C ALA A 24 7.47 -3.93 -0.52
N LEU A 25 6.72 -3.44 -1.52
CA LEU A 25 7.24 -3.24 -2.87
C LEU A 25 8.36 -2.18 -2.91
N SER A 26 8.26 -1.12 -2.10
CA SER A 26 9.30 -0.10 -1.99
C SER A 26 10.59 -0.67 -1.40
N ASP A 27 10.47 -1.51 -0.37
CA ASP A 27 11.59 -2.24 0.21
C ASP A 27 12.23 -3.17 -0.83
N GLY A 28 11.42 -3.92 -1.58
CA GLY A 28 11.89 -4.76 -2.68
C GLY A 28 12.67 -3.98 -3.74
N ALA A 29 12.16 -2.83 -4.18
CA ALA A 29 12.88 -1.96 -5.12
C ALA A 29 14.19 -1.40 -4.55
N ALA A 30 14.26 -1.14 -3.23
CA ALA A 30 15.46 -0.68 -2.57
C ALA A 30 16.60 -1.73 -2.61
N TRP A 31 16.27 -3.02 -2.56
CA TRP A 31 17.24 -4.11 -2.73
C TRP A 31 17.78 -4.23 -4.16
N LEU A 32 17.02 -3.77 -5.16
CA LEU A 32 17.39 -3.81 -6.58
C LEU A 32 18.12 -2.54 -7.04
N ARG A 33 18.61 -1.74 -6.10
CA ARG A 33 19.29 -0.49 -6.37
C ARG A 33 20.56 -0.71 -7.22
N SER A 34 20.60 -0.03 -8.36
CA SER A 34 21.69 -0.14 -9.33
C SER A 34 23.01 0.44 -8.83
N ASP A 35 22.99 1.27 -7.78
CA ASP A 35 24.17 1.87 -7.16
C ASP A 35 24.85 0.94 -6.13
N TRP A 36 24.23 -0.19 -5.79
CA TRP A 36 24.89 -1.20 -4.99
C TRP A 36 25.82 -2.02 -5.86
N THR A 37 27.12 -1.97 -5.56
CA THR A 37 28.11 -2.86 -6.16
C THR A 37 28.22 -4.09 -5.26
N PRO A 38 27.75 -5.28 -5.68
CA PRO A 38 27.94 -6.48 -4.88
C PRO A 38 29.44 -6.76 -4.72
N VAL A 39 29.85 -7.16 -3.51
CA VAL A 39 31.22 -7.58 -3.28
C VAL A 39 31.44 -8.94 -3.96
N GLY A 40 32.50 -9.04 -4.77
CA GLY A 40 33.05 -10.33 -5.21
C GLY A 40 32.75 -10.77 -6.65
N THR A 41 31.84 -10.12 -7.39
CA THR A 41 31.59 -10.45 -8.81
C THR A 41 30.97 -9.29 -9.59
N VAL A 42 31.38 -9.13 -10.85
CA VAL A 42 30.69 -8.28 -11.83
C VAL A 42 29.35 -8.93 -12.16
N LEU A 43 28.25 -8.19 -12.04
CA LEU A 43 26.92 -8.68 -12.46
C LEU A 43 26.95 -9.06 -13.95
N PRO A 44 26.49 -10.27 -14.33
CA PRO A 44 26.25 -10.59 -15.73
C PRO A 44 25.23 -9.61 -16.32
N THR A 45 25.40 -9.19 -17.57
CA THR A 45 24.54 -8.20 -18.23
C THR A 45 23.04 -8.54 -18.11
N GLY A 46 22.66 -9.81 -18.30
CA GLY A 46 21.26 -10.25 -18.21
C GLY A 46 20.65 -10.16 -16.81
N VAL A 47 21.46 -10.16 -15.74
CA VAL A 47 20.97 -9.94 -14.37
C VAL A 47 20.69 -8.45 -14.15
N GLY A 48 21.51 -7.57 -14.73
CA GLY A 48 21.25 -6.13 -14.75
C GLY A 48 19.91 -5.79 -15.41
N ASP A 49 19.66 -6.36 -16.60
CA ASP A 49 18.40 -6.17 -17.33
C ASP A 49 17.18 -6.68 -16.53
N ALA A 50 17.33 -7.82 -15.85
CA ALA A 50 16.30 -8.36 -14.98
C ALA A 50 16.00 -7.44 -13.78
N CYS A 51 17.04 -6.87 -13.15
CA CYS A 51 16.86 -5.90 -12.06
C CYS A 51 16.15 -4.62 -12.52
N VAL A 52 16.48 -4.12 -13.72
CA VAL A 52 15.78 -2.96 -14.30
C VAL A 52 14.32 -3.29 -14.56
N THR A 53 14.06 -4.40 -15.25
CA THR A 53 12.69 -4.86 -15.56
C THR A 53 11.85 -5.02 -14.28
N ALA A 54 12.41 -5.67 -13.26
CA ALA A 54 11.72 -5.87 -11.99
C ALA A 54 11.39 -4.53 -11.29
N ARG A 55 12.29 -3.53 -11.36
CA ARG A 55 12.02 -2.20 -10.79
C ARG A 55 10.91 -1.47 -11.52
N ASP A 56 10.84 -1.59 -12.85
CA ASP A 56 9.79 -0.97 -13.64
C ASP A 56 8.42 -1.60 -13.34
N GLU A 57 8.36 -2.93 -13.24
CA GLU A 57 7.15 -3.65 -12.84
C GLU A 57 6.71 -3.32 -11.40
N ILE A 58 7.67 -3.21 -10.46
CA ILE A 58 7.39 -2.77 -9.09
C ILE A 58 6.80 -1.35 -9.09
N ALA A 59 7.33 -0.43 -9.90
CA ALA A 59 6.81 0.92 -10.00
C ALA A 59 5.37 0.93 -10.55
N ALA A 60 5.10 0.13 -11.59
CA ALA A 60 3.75 -0.02 -12.14
C ALA A 60 2.77 -0.61 -11.12
N ALA A 61 3.18 -1.63 -10.36
CA ALA A 61 2.38 -2.24 -9.31
C ALA A 61 2.04 -1.24 -8.19
N LYS A 62 3.02 -0.43 -7.74
CA LYS A 62 2.78 0.63 -6.76
C LYS A 62 1.75 1.65 -7.25
N ASN A 63 1.82 2.06 -8.51
CA ASN A 63 0.83 2.97 -9.10
C ASN A 63 -0.58 2.35 -9.19
N ALA A 64 -0.68 1.03 -9.33
CA ALA A 64 -1.97 0.34 -9.26
C ALA A 64 -2.53 0.29 -7.83
N LEU A 65 -1.68 0.04 -6.83
CA LEU A 65 -2.05 0.07 -5.41
C LEU A 65 -2.50 1.47 -4.98
N ASP A 66 -1.79 2.53 -5.38
CA ASP A 66 -2.13 3.92 -5.08
C ASP A 66 -3.53 4.26 -5.63
N ARG A 67 -3.83 3.88 -6.87
CA ARG A 67 -5.17 4.07 -7.45
C ARG A 67 -6.28 3.30 -6.72
N ALA A 68 -5.99 2.07 -6.28
CA ALA A 68 -6.95 1.28 -5.52
C ALA A 68 -7.20 1.89 -4.13
N LYS A 69 -6.14 2.38 -3.46
CA LYS A 69 -6.23 3.06 -2.17
C LYS A 69 -7.03 4.34 -2.28
N ASP A 70 -6.76 5.18 -3.28
CA ASP A 70 -7.53 6.40 -3.54
C ASP A 70 -9.04 6.12 -3.72
N ALA A 71 -9.40 5.00 -4.34
CA ALA A 71 -10.81 4.62 -4.50
C ALA A 71 -11.45 4.23 -3.16
N LEU A 72 -10.72 3.54 -2.27
CA LEU A 72 -11.18 3.20 -0.93
C LEU A 72 -11.27 4.42 -0.03
N ASP A 73 -10.30 5.33 -0.09
CA ASP A 73 -10.28 6.54 0.72
C ASP A 73 -11.45 7.47 0.34
N ARG A 74 -11.75 7.62 -0.96
CA ARG A 74 -12.98 8.33 -1.40
C ARG A 74 -14.27 7.65 -0.95
N ALA A 75 -14.29 6.32 -0.87
CA ALA A 75 -15.44 5.60 -0.34
C ALA A 75 -15.57 5.78 1.18
N LEU A 76 -14.45 5.93 1.91
CA LEU A 76 -14.44 6.25 3.33
C LEU A 76 -14.93 7.67 3.62
N ASP A 77 -14.60 8.64 2.77
CA ASP A 77 -15.10 10.02 2.88
C ASP A 77 -16.65 10.08 2.88
N HIS A 78 -17.32 9.12 2.22
CA HIS A 78 -18.78 9.00 2.25
C HIS A 78 -19.32 8.70 3.66
N TYR A 79 -18.55 7.99 4.48
CA TYR A 79 -18.92 7.60 5.86
C TYR A 79 -18.41 8.59 6.91
N GLN A 80 -17.64 9.62 6.53
CA GLN A 80 -17.18 10.70 7.41
C GLN A 80 -18.31 11.33 8.27
N PRO A 81 -19.51 11.66 7.73
CA PRO A 81 -20.58 12.24 8.54
C PRO A 81 -21.15 11.31 9.63
N ASP A 82 -21.01 9.99 9.48
CA ASP A 82 -21.45 9.02 10.50
C ASP A 82 -20.40 8.83 11.61
N ILE A 83 -19.13 9.14 11.34
CA ILE A 83 -18.01 9.05 12.30
C ILE A 83 -17.98 10.29 13.21
N ASP A 84 -18.25 11.47 12.65
CA ASP A 84 -18.27 12.74 13.39
C ASP A 84 -19.53 12.90 14.27
N ALA A 85 -20.48 11.96 14.17
CA ALA A 85 -21.75 11.95 14.88
C ALA A 85 -21.75 11.13 16.19
N GLU A 86 -20.60 10.96 16.85
CA GLU A 86 -20.60 10.43 18.23
C GLU A 86 -21.38 11.36 19.19
N PRO A 87 -22.10 10.79 20.17
CA PRO A 87 -23.19 11.47 20.86
C PRO A 87 -22.64 12.55 21.78
N VAL A 88 -23.16 13.77 21.62
CA VAL A 88 -23.04 14.81 22.63
C VAL A 88 -23.63 14.26 23.92
N ASP A 89 -22.75 14.07 24.90
CA ASP A 89 -23.01 13.66 26.26
C ASP A 89 -24.37 14.19 26.76
N ALA A 90 -25.38 13.31 26.77
CA ALA A 90 -26.68 13.60 27.34
C ALA A 90 -26.60 13.46 28.87
N THR A 91 -25.71 14.23 29.49
CA THR A 91 -25.70 14.45 30.94
C THR A 91 -26.40 15.77 31.20
N ARG A 92 -27.70 15.71 31.50
CA ARG A 92 -28.46 16.79 32.14
C ARG A 92 -29.35 16.22 33.24
#